data_AF-A0A4P7SKJ9-F1
#
_entry.id   AF-A0A4P7SKJ9-F1
#
_cell.length_a   1.000
_cell.length_b   1.000
_cell.length_c   1.000
_cell.angle_alpha   90.00
_cell.angle_beta   90.00
_cell.angle_gamma   90.00
#
_symmetry.space_group_name_H-M   'P 1'
#
loop_
_entity.id
_entity.type
_entity.pdbx_description
1 polymer ?
#
loop_
_entity_poly.entity_id
_entity_poly.type
_entity_poly.pdbx_seq_one_letter_code
_entity_poly.pdbx_strand_id
1 'polypeptide(L)'
;MSEPDDALAAAPHLRRFHELHPEVPLVVLPPERTAPPEPPVPDDVLDAERSATDAVLAMLLDAVGTAADAAAVRTLWRAGRVDDTVVPVAEARLPLAAADEAPSVAGPLATALERGGWTLRSGRSGAARYLEGARGERTVRVVAVEDVVVVTVRGRELPVPTATQHRLMGVEGEA
;
A
#
# COMPACT_ATOMS: atom_id res chain seq x y z
N MET A 1 -32.12 -17.64 15.37
CA MET A 1 -32.13 -17.41 13.91
C MET A 1 -32.87 -16.11 13.72
N SER A 2 -32.21 -15.05 13.26
CA SER A 2 -32.85 -13.75 13.06
C SER A 2 -33.57 -13.78 11.73
N GLU A 3 -34.89 -13.58 11.74
CA GLU A 3 -35.71 -13.55 10.54
C GLU A 3 -35.33 -12.32 9.69
N PRO A 4 -35.41 -12.38 8.35
CA PRO A 4 -35.08 -11.26 7.46
C PRO A 4 -35.92 -10.00 7.72
N ASP A 5 -37.07 -10.14 8.40
CA ASP A 5 -37.93 -9.03 8.83
C ASP A 5 -37.24 -8.10 9.85
N ASP A 6 -36.30 -8.59 10.66
CA ASP A 6 -35.56 -7.76 11.63
C ASP A 6 -34.60 -6.76 10.96
N ALA A 7 -34.02 -7.14 9.82
CA ALA A 7 -33.08 -6.29 9.09
C ALA A 7 -33.79 -5.15 8.33
N LEU A 8 -34.98 -5.42 7.81
CA LEU A 8 -35.85 -4.42 7.16
C LEU A 8 -36.48 -3.45 8.17
N ALA A 9 -36.78 -3.92 9.39
CA ALA A 9 -37.26 -3.06 10.47
C ALA A 9 -36.23 -1.99 10.88
N ALA A 10 -34.93 -2.29 10.77
CA ALA A 10 -33.85 -1.36 11.06
C ALA A 10 -33.61 -0.31 9.95
N ALA A 11 -34.20 -0.47 8.76
CA ALA A 11 -33.97 0.41 7.61
C ALA A 11 -35.30 0.78 6.90
N PRO A 12 -36.05 1.79 7.41
CA PRO A 12 -37.39 2.14 6.93
C PRO A 12 -37.48 2.48 5.44
N HIS A 13 -36.36 2.94 4.85
CA HIS A 13 -36.24 3.27 3.44
C HIS A 13 -36.16 2.02 2.55
N LEU A 14 -35.48 0.96 3.01
CA LEU A 14 -35.41 -0.32 2.29
C LEU A 14 -36.76 -1.04 2.30
N ARG A 15 -37.50 -0.91 3.41
CA ARG A 15 -38.87 -1.40 3.50
C ARG A 15 -39.79 -0.73 2.48
N ARG A 16 -39.76 0.61 2.41
CA ARG A 16 -40.57 1.36 1.43
C ARG A 16 -40.18 1.04 -0.02
N PHE A 17 -38.90 0.79 -0.28
CA PHE A 17 -38.43 0.35 -1.59
C PHE A 17 -38.97 -1.04 -1.96
N HIS A 18 -38.92 -2.00 -1.03
CA HIS A 18 -39.46 -3.34 -1.24
C HIS A 18 -40.98 -3.35 -1.44
N GLU A 19 -41.71 -2.50 -0.73
CA GLU A 19 -43.17 -2.31 -0.91
C GLU A 19 -43.53 -1.73 -2.29
N LEU A 20 -42.68 -0.84 -2.84
CA LEU A 20 -42.90 -0.22 -4.16
C LEU A 20 -42.44 -1.12 -5.32
N HIS A 21 -41.52 -2.04 -5.07
CA HIS A 21 -40.87 -2.89 -6.08
C HIS A 21 -40.74 -4.35 -5.59
N PRO A 22 -41.85 -5.09 -5.41
CA PRO A 22 -41.83 -6.47 -4.91
C PRO A 22 -41.09 -7.45 -5.85
N GLU A 23 -40.92 -7.09 -7.11
CA GLU A 23 -40.20 -7.84 -8.13
C GLU A 23 -38.67 -7.79 -7.98
N VAL A 24 -38.14 -6.84 -7.21
CA VAL A 24 -36.70 -6.65 -7.05
C VAL A 24 -36.22 -7.45 -5.83
N PRO A 25 -35.33 -8.46 -6.01
CA PRO A 25 -34.79 -9.21 -4.89
C PRO A 25 -33.86 -8.31 -4.07
N LEU A 26 -34.28 -8.00 -2.84
CA LEU A 26 -33.46 -7.27 -1.88
C LEU A 26 -32.55 -8.25 -1.13
N VAL A 27 -31.24 -8.11 -1.31
CA VAL A 27 -30.24 -8.86 -0.53
C VAL A 27 -29.64 -7.91 0.50
N VAL A 28 -30.02 -8.08 1.77
CA VAL A 28 -29.38 -7.38 2.89
C VAL A 28 -28.21 -8.23 3.36
N LEU A 29 -26.99 -7.76 3.12
CA LEU A 29 -25.80 -8.40 3.70
C LEU A 29 -25.79 -8.07 5.20
N PRO A 30 -25.52 -9.05 6.08
CA PRO A 30 -25.31 -8.75 7.49
C PRO A 30 -24.16 -7.74 7.62
N PRO A 31 -24.19 -6.84 8.60
CA PRO A 31 -23.05 -5.97 8.86
C PRO A 31 -21.82 -6.86 9.01
N GLU A 32 -20.74 -6.52 8.30
CA GLU A 32 -19.46 -7.20 8.50
C GLU A 32 -19.15 -7.10 9.99
N ARG A 33 -18.97 -8.26 10.63
CA ARG A 33 -18.47 -8.31 12.01
C ARG A 33 -17.03 -7.82 11.94
N THR A 34 -16.84 -6.52 12.11
CA THR A 34 -15.52 -5.97 12.38
C THR A 34 -15.02 -6.65 13.63
N ALA A 35 -13.88 -7.33 13.51
CA ALA A 35 -13.15 -7.76 14.69
C ALA A 35 -12.94 -6.53 15.59
N PRO A 36 -12.87 -6.67 16.93
CA PRO A 36 -12.52 -5.56 17.78
C PRO A 36 -11.24 -4.90 17.24
N PRO A 37 -11.19 -3.55 17.17
CA PRO A 37 -10.06 -2.86 16.58
C PRO A 37 -8.77 -3.31 17.26
N GLU A 38 -7.75 -3.59 16.46
CA GLU A 38 -6.44 -3.92 17.00
C GLU A 38 -5.95 -2.75 17.86
N PRO A 39 -5.26 -3.04 18.99
CA PRO A 39 -4.72 -1.98 19.82
C PRO A 39 -3.74 -1.14 19.00
N PRO A 40 -3.76 0.19 19.15
CA PRO A 40 -2.84 1.05 18.43
C PRO A 40 -1.40 0.70 18.81
N VAL A 41 -0.52 0.73 17.81
CA VAL A 41 0.90 0.48 18.05
C VAL A 41 1.57 1.69 18.68
N PRO A 42 2.59 1.49 19.53
CA PRO A 42 3.38 2.59 20.09
C PRO A 42 4.33 3.21 19.05
N ASP A 43 4.79 4.43 19.33
CA ASP A 43 5.61 5.24 18.40
C ASP A 43 6.95 4.55 18.03
N ASP A 44 7.57 3.80 18.94
CA ASP A 44 8.81 3.06 18.66
C ASP A 44 8.61 1.96 17.61
N VAL A 45 7.43 1.35 17.57
CA VAL A 45 7.06 0.37 16.52
C VAL A 45 6.86 1.06 15.18
N LEU A 46 6.29 2.27 15.16
CA LEU A 46 6.16 3.09 13.94
C LEU A 46 7.55 3.45 13.39
N ASP A 47 8.44 3.94 14.24
CA ASP A 47 9.81 4.33 13.85
C ASP A 47 10.63 3.13 13.37
N ALA A 48 10.49 1.98 14.04
CA ALA A 48 11.12 0.73 13.62
C ALA A 48 10.60 0.27 12.25
N GLU A 49 9.30 0.35 12.00
CA GLU A 49 8.73 -0.05 10.70
C GLU A 49 9.16 0.91 9.58
N ARG A 50 9.20 2.21 9.85
CA ARG A 50 9.73 3.20 8.92
C ARG A 50 11.19 2.91 8.59
N SER A 51 12.02 2.71 9.61
CA SER A 51 13.45 2.39 9.45
C SER A 51 13.66 1.09 8.68
N ALA A 52 12.85 0.06 8.92
CA ALA A 52 12.89 -1.19 8.17
C ALA A 52 12.51 -0.99 6.69
N THR A 53 11.54 -0.13 6.41
CA THR A 53 11.11 0.22 5.05
C THR A 53 12.21 0.98 4.31
N ASP A 54 12.84 1.95 4.98
CA ASP A 54 13.96 2.72 4.45
C ASP A 54 15.18 1.83 4.19
N ALA A 55 15.47 0.88 5.09
CA ALA A 55 16.56 -0.07 4.92
C ALA A 55 16.36 -0.99 3.69
N VAL A 56 15.13 -1.40 3.41
CA VAL A 56 14.82 -2.16 2.18
C VAL A 56 15.08 -1.29 0.94
N LEU A 57 14.65 -0.03 0.94
CA LEU A 57 14.93 0.87 -0.18
C LEU A 57 16.43 1.10 -0.37
N ALA A 58 17.16 1.34 0.72
CA ALA A 58 18.62 1.52 0.68
C ALA A 58 19.34 0.29 0.11
N MET A 59 18.93 -0.91 0.50
CA MET A 59 19.46 -2.17 -0.06
C MET A 59 19.20 -2.30 -1.56
N LEU A 60 18.04 -1.85 -2.05
CA LEU A 60 17.72 -1.85 -3.47
C LEU A 60 18.52 -0.81 -4.25
N LEU A 61 18.76 0.36 -3.66
CA LEU A 61 19.61 1.40 -4.26
C LEU A 61 21.07 0.98 -4.33
N ASP A 62 21.59 0.33 -3.28
CA ASP A 62 22.94 -0.25 -3.28
C ASP A 62 23.10 -1.28 -4.41
N ALA A 63 22.07 -2.08 -4.67
CA ALA A 63 22.10 -3.08 -5.74
C ALA A 63 22.23 -2.50 -7.16
N VAL A 64 21.78 -1.26 -7.40
CA VAL A 64 21.86 -0.61 -8.72
C VAL A 64 23.08 0.32 -8.85
N GLY A 65 23.91 0.41 -7.81
CA GLY A 65 25.19 1.10 -7.83
C GLY A 65 25.06 2.58 -8.21
N THR A 66 25.88 3.03 -9.16
CA THR A 66 25.96 4.44 -9.57
C THR A 66 24.66 5.01 -10.13
N ALA A 67 23.73 4.16 -10.60
CA ALA A 67 22.40 4.62 -11.01
C ALA A 67 21.61 5.24 -9.83
N ALA A 68 21.93 4.85 -8.59
CA ALA A 68 21.31 5.42 -7.40
C ALA A 68 21.80 6.83 -7.06
N ASP A 69 22.96 7.28 -7.57
CA ASP A 69 23.54 8.59 -7.21
C ASP A 69 22.64 9.76 -7.64
N ALA A 70 21.87 9.58 -8.70
CA ALA A 70 20.90 10.55 -9.20
C ALA A 70 19.48 10.33 -8.64
N ALA A 71 19.29 9.38 -7.72
CA ALA A 71 17.96 9.01 -7.26
C ALA A 71 17.37 10.09 -6.33
N ALA A 72 16.14 10.51 -6.64
CA ALA A 72 15.35 11.30 -5.70
C ALA A 72 14.62 10.35 -4.73
N VAL A 73 15.00 10.38 -3.47
CA VAL A 73 14.45 9.52 -2.41
C VAL A 73 13.52 10.32 -1.51
N ARG A 74 12.37 9.72 -1.16
CA ARG A 74 11.46 10.26 -0.15
C ARG A 74 10.81 9.13 0.65
N THR A 75 10.53 9.41 1.92
CA THR A 75 9.79 8.50 2.80
C THR A 75 8.65 9.26 3.46
N LEU A 76 7.46 8.69 3.41
CA LEU A 76 6.23 9.31 3.89
C LEU A 76 5.29 8.24 4.49
N TRP A 77 4.31 8.70 5.26
CA TRP A 77 3.20 7.87 5.72
C TRP A 77 2.00 7.99 4.79
N ARG A 78 1.30 6.89 4.56
CA ARG A 78 0.00 6.85 3.85
C ARG A 78 -1.05 6.22 4.75
N ALA A 79 -2.32 6.48 4.44
CA ALA A 79 -3.42 5.68 4.96
C ALA A 79 -3.28 4.22 4.48
N GLY A 80 -3.55 3.27 5.38
CA GLY A 80 -3.66 1.86 5.02
C GLY A 80 -4.98 1.54 4.34
N ARG A 81 -5.26 0.24 4.16
CA ARG A 81 -6.51 -0.22 3.53
C ARG A 81 -7.67 -0.28 4.51
N VAL A 82 -7.33 -0.45 5.79
CA VAL A 82 -8.28 -0.48 6.90
C VAL A 82 -8.32 0.91 7.53
N ASP A 83 -9.49 1.33 7.96
CA ASP A 83 -9.65 2.57 8.72
C ASP A 83 -8.69 2.59 9.92
N ASP A 84 -8.21 3.79 10.28
CA ASP A 84 -7.27 3.99 11.40
C ASP A 84 -5.95 3.22 11.29
N THR A 85 -5.50 2.89 10.07
CA THR A 85 -4.16 2.34 9.85
C THR A 85 -3.26 3.28 9.05
N VAL A 86 -1.96 3.19 9.31
CA VAL A 86 -0.91 3.87 8.55
C VAL A 86 0.07 2.86 7.97
N VAL A 87 0.73 3.27 6.89
CA VAL A 87 1.76 2.48 6.24
C VAL A 87 2.91 3.38 5.82
N PRO A 88 4.16 3.06 6.17
CA PRO A 88 5.31 3.80 5.67
C PRO A 88 5.55 3.40 4.22
N VAL A 89 5.84 4.40 3.40
CA VAL A 89 6.15 4.23 1.98
C VAL A 89 7.45 4.97 1.70
N ALA A 90 8.47 4.22 1.29
CA ALA A 90 9.72 4.76 0.79
C ALA A 90 9.73 4.66 -0.73
N GLU A 91 10.00 5.77 -1.42
CA GLU A 91 10.03 5.86 -2.88
C GLU A 91 11.39 6.40 -3.33
N ALA A 92 11.96 5.77 -4.35
CA ALA A 92 13.07 6.31 -5.11
C ALA A 92 12.68 6.46 -6.58
N ARG A 93 13.05 7.59 -7.17
CA ARG A 93 12.93 7.84 -8.61
C ARG A 93 14.34 7.91 -9.20
N LEU A 94 14.67 6.94 -10.04
CA LEU A 94 15.96 6.84 -10.72
C LEU A 94 15.78 7.32 -12.16
N PRO A 95 16.35 8.48 -12.54
CA PRO A 95 16.33 8.91 -13.92
C PRO A 95 17.19 7.98 -14.78
N LEU A 96 16.73 7.68 -15.98
CA LEU A 96 17.45 6.95 -17.02
C LEU A 96 17.88 7.94 -18.09
N ALA A 97 19.12 7.84 -18.57
CA ALA A 97 19.56 8.66 -19.69
C ALA A 97 18.95 8.16 -21.02
N ALA A 98 18.64 6.86 -21.10
CA ALA A 98 17.97 6.25 -22.23
C ALA A 98 17.12 5.04 -21.82
N ALA A 99 16.05 4.76 -22.58
CA ALA A 99 15.08 3.71 -22.25
C ALA A 99 15.67 2.28 -22.29
N ASP A 100 16.78 2.07 -22.99
CA ASP A 100 17.53 0.82 -23.03
C ASP A 100 18.38 0.58 -21.78
N GLU A 101 18.49 1.55 -20.87
CA GLU A 101 19.10 1.38 -19.54
C GLU A 101 18.13 0.76 -18.53
N ALA A 102 16.82 0.73 -18.79
CA ALA A 102 15.86 0.14 -17.86
C ALA A 102 16.17 -1.33 -17.45
N PRO A 103 16.63 -2.23 -18.36
CA PRO A 103 17.07 -3.57 -17.99
C PRO A 103 18.32 -3.60 -17.09
N SER A 104 19.25 -2.64 -17.22
CA SER A 104 20.46 -2.59 -16.40
C SER A 104 20.15 -2.21 -14.95
N VAL A 105 19.03 -1.53 -14.70
CA VAL A 105 18.49 -1.25 -13.36
C VAL A 105 17.59 -2.39 -12.87
N ALA A 106 16.70 -2.91 -13.72
CA ALA A 106 15.72 -3.91 -13.31
C ALA A 106 16.34 -5.27 -12.92
N GLY A 107 17.40 -5.71 -13.61
CA GLY A 107 18.08 -6.98 -13.34
C GLY A 107 18.70 -7.06 -11.93
N PRO A 108 19.53 -6.08 -11.54
CA PRO A 108 20.07 -6.02 -10.18
C PRO A 108 19.01 -5.91 -9.08
N LEU A 109 17.93 -5.15 -9.32
CA LEU A 109 16.80 -5.07 -8.38
C LEU A 109 16.13 -6.43 -8.16
N ALA A 110 15.82 -7.15 -9.24
CA ALA A 110 15.27 -8.51 -9.14
C ALA A 110 16.20 -9.44 -8.37
N THR A 111 17.49 -9.43 -8.71
CA THR A 111 18.52 -10.26 -8.07
C THR A 111 18.66 -9.94 -6.58
N ALA A 112 18.58 -8.67 -6.18
CA ALA A 112 18.64 -8.25 -4.79
C ALA A 112 17.40 -8.72 -3.99
N LEU A 113 16.22 -8.60 -4.59
CA LEU A 113 14.97 -9.09 -3.99
C LEU A 113 14.98 -10.63 -3.85
N GLU A 114 15.44 -11.37 -4.86
CA GLU A 114 15.56 -12.84 -4.78
C GLU A 114 16.52 -13.26 -3.65
N ARG A 115 17.70 -12.64 -3.56
CA ARG A 115 18.65 -12.86 -2.45
C ARG A 115 18.05 -12.52 -1.09
N GLY A 116 17.18 -11.52 -1.05
CA GLY A 116 16.42 -11.13 0.14
C GLY A 116 15.22 -12.02 0.46
N GLY A 117 14.99 -13.11 -0.29
CA GLY A 117 13.88 -14.05 -0.05
C GLY A 117 12.50 -13.48 -0.39
N TRP A 118 12.42 -12.55 -1.33
CA TRP A 118 11.15 -11.98 -1.80
C TRP A 118 10.52 -12.88 -2.87
N THR A 119 9.20 -13.01 -2.84
CA THR A 119 8.45 -13.65 -3.93
C THR A 119 8.21 -12.63 -5.02
N LEU A 120 8.67 -12.92 -6.24
CA LEU A 120 8.62 -11.99 -7.36
C LEU A 120 7.51 -12.29 -8.36
N ARG A 121 6.95 -11.22 -8.93
CA ARG A 121 6.06 -11.25 -10.09
C ARG A 121 6.45 -10.12 -11.02
N SER A 122 6.69 -10.44 -12.28
CA SER A 122 6.97 -9.44 -13.31
C SER A 122 5.83 -9.38 -14.32
N GLY A 123 5.68 -8.22 -14.97
CA GLY A 123 4.68 -8.05 -16.01
C GLY A 123 4.85 -6.75 -16.79
N ARG A 124 3.85 -6.47 -17.60
CA ARG A 124 3.79 -5.27 -18.45
C ARG A 124 2.38 -4.71 -18.46
N SER A 125 2.26 -3.39 -18.38
CA SER A 125 1.01 -2.65 -18.57
C SER A 125 1.26 -1.51 -19.57
N GLY A 126 0.74 -1.66 -20.79
CA GLY A 126 1.09 -0.77 -21.90
C GLY A 126 2.59 -0.77 -22.17
N ALA A 127 3.21 0.41 -22.19
CA ALA A 127 4.66 0.56 -22.34
C ALA A 127 5.44 0.27 -21.04
N ALA A 128 4.79 0.36 -19.87
CA ALA A 128 5.44 0.21 -18.58
C ALA A 128 5.77 -1.26 -18.27
N ARG A 129 7.00 -1.52 -17.84
CA ARG A 129 7.39 -2.81 -17.27
C ARG A 129 7.35 -2.70 -15.76
N TYR A 130 6.86 -3.73 -15.09
CA TYR A 130 6.85 -3.74 -13.63
C TYR A 130 7.43 -5.03 -13.06
N LEU A 131 8.01 -4.90 -11.88
CA LEU A 131 8.42 -5.97 -11.00
C LEU A 131 7.78 -5.72 -9.63
N GLU A 132 7.06 -6.69 -9.13
CA GLU A 132 6.48 -6.71 -7.80
C GLU A 132 7.18 -7.77 -6.96
N GLY A 133 7.56 -7.40 -5.74
CA GLY A 133 8.09 -8.31 -4.73
C GLY A 133 7.21 -8.28 -3.49
N ALA A 134 6.97 -9.45 -2.89
CA ALA A 134 6.31 -9.56 -1.59
C ALA A 134 7.14 -10.37 -0.59
N ARG A 135 7.21 -9.92 0.66
CA ARG A 135 7.82 -10.65 1.77
C ARG A 135 7.07 -10.36 3.07
N GLY A 136 6.28 -11.33 3.51
CA GLY A 136 5.30 -11.11 4.58
C GLY A 136 4.30 -10.03 4.16
N GLU A 137 4.10 -9.03 5.01
CA GLU A 137 3.19 -7.90 4.76
C GLU A 137 3.82 -6.75 3.96
N ARG A 138 5.12 -6.83 3.65
CA ARG A 138 5.81 -5.79 2.88
C ARG A 138 5.76 -6.08 1.39
N THR A 139 5.67 -5.01 0.61
CA THR A 139 5.67 -5.09 -0.84
C THR A 139 6.65 -4.11 -1.44
N VAL A 140 7.37 -4.54 -2.48
CA VAL A 140 8.18 -3.67 -3.35
C VAL A 140 7.52 -3.64 -4.71
N ARG A 141 7.41 -2.46 -5.29
CA ARG A 141 6.98 -2.27 -6.67
C ARG A 141 8.00 -1.44 -7.40
N VAL A 142 8.55 -2.00 -8.47
CA VAL A 142 9.43 -1.32 -9.41
C VAL A 142 8.65 -1.11 -10.69
N VAL A 143 8.60 0.12 -11.18
CA VAL A 143 7.96 0.47 -12.45
C VAL A 143 8.97 1.22 -13.30
N ALA A 144 9.25 0.69 -14.50
CA ALA A 144 10.06 1.37 -15.50
C ALA A 144 9.13 1.97 -16.56
N VAL A 145 9.21 3.28 -16.75
CA VAL A 145 8.48 4.05 -17.77
C VAL A 145 9.47 4.97 -18.45
N GLU A 146 9.64 4.83 -19.77
CA GLU A 146 10.46 5.70 -20.62
C GLU A 146 11.84 6.02 -20.03
N ASP A 147 11.98 7.17 -19.39
CA ASP A 147 13.18 7.79 -18.85
C ASP A 147 13.32 7.66 -17.32
N VAL A 148 12.49 6.85 -16.66
CA VAL A 148 12.52 6.73 -15.20
C VAL A 148 12.20 5.31 -14.71
N VAL A 149 12.93 4.89 -13.67
CA VAL A 149 12.56 3.76 -12.83
C VAL A 149 12.08 4.27 -11.48
N VAL A 150 10.86 3.93 -11.11
CA VAL A 150 10.29 4.24 -9.79
C VAL A 150 10.29 2.97 -8.95
N VAL A 151 11.02 3.00 -7.84
CA VAL A 151 11.04 1.94 -6.83
C VAL A 151 10.19 2.42 -5.65
N THR A 152 9.19 1.64 -5.27
CA THR A 152 8.31 1.92 -4.13
C THR A 152 8.35 0.75 -3.18
N VAL A 153 8.77 0.98 -1.94
CA VAL A 153 8.70 0.03 -0.84
C VAL A 153 7.56 0.44 0.06
N ARG A 154 6.62 -0.48 0.28
CA ARG A 154 5.52 -0.33 1.23
C ARG A 154 5.80 -1.25 2.42
N GLY A 155 5.85 -0.64 3.61
CA GLY A 155 5.96 -1.37 4.87
C GLY A 155 4.66 -2.08 5.24
N ARG A 156 4.61 -2.57 6.47
CA ARG A 156 3.39 -3.16 7.06
C ARG A 156 2.36 -2.07 7.39
N GLU A 157 1.08 -2.43 7.34
CA GLU A 157 -0.02 -1.60 7.85
C GLU A 157 -0.06 -1.69 9.38
N LEU A 158 -0.14 -0.54 10.05
CA LEU A 158 -0.08 -0.44 11.50
C LEU A 158 -1.30 0.31 12.04
N PRO A 159 -2.04 -0.25 13.00
CA PRO A 159 -3.16 0.44 13.64
C PRO A 159 -2.66 1.60 14.48
N VAL A 160 -3.25 2.79 14.30
CA VAL A 160 -2.92 4.00 15.06
C VAL A 160 -4.20 4.80 15.34
N PRO A 161 -4.23 5.62 16.40
CA PRO A 161 -5.35 6.53 16.58
C PRO A 161 -5.45 7.53 15.41
N THR A 162 -6.67 7.92 15.03
CA THR A 162 -6.94 8.85 13.92
C THR A 162 -6.12 10.15 14.03
N ALA A 163 -5.96 10.70 15.24
CA ALA A 163 -5.13 11.90 15.47
C ALA A 163 -3.65 11.67 15.10
N THR A 164 -3.11 10.50 15.45
CA THR A 164 -1.75 10.11 15.04
C THR A 164 -1.67 9.91 13.53
N GLN A 165 -2.68 9.30 12.91
CA GLN A 165 -2.77 9.15 11.46
C GLN A 165 -2.68 10.51 10.75
N HIS A 166 -3.49 11.49 11.16
CA HIS A 166 -3.50 12.84 10.58
C HIS A 166 -2.15 13.56 10.73
N ARG A 167 -1.57 13.50 11.93
CA ARG A 167 -0.23 14.05 12.22
C ARG A 167 0.84 13.45 11.32
N LEU A 168 0.87 12.11 11.17
CA LEU A 168 1.87 11.41 10.37
C LEU A 168 1.73 11.69 8.86
N MET A 169 0.50 11.89 8.39
CA MET A 169 0.22 12.23 6.99
C MET A 169 0.40 13.72 6.67
N GLY A 170 0.72 14.56 7.66
CA GLY A 170 0.90 16.00 7.46
C GLY A 170 -0.40 16.74 7.12
N VAL A 171 -1.55 16.23 7.59
CA VAL A 171 -2.87 16.86 7.36
C VAL A 171 -3.11 18.03 8.34
N GLU A 172 -2.34 18.13 9.42
CA GLU A 172 -2.42 19.23 10.37
C GLU A 172 -1.34 20.29 10.09
N GLY A 173 -1.71 21.34 9.36
CA GLY A 173 -0.79 22.42 9.01
C GLY A 173 -1.36 23.64 8.28
N GLU A 174 -2.68 23.90 8.34
CA GLU A 174 -3.25 25.24 8.08
C GLU A 174 -4.45 25.44 9.03
N ALA A 175 -4.22 26.15 10.14
CA ALA A 175 -5.23 26.69 11.03
C ALA A 175 -4.84 28.12 11.42
#